data_AF-A0A964QU37-F1
#
_entry.id   AF-A0A964QU37-F1
#
_cell.length_a   1.000
_cell.length_b   1.000
_cell.length_c   1.000
_cell.angle_alpha   90.00
_cell.angle_beta   90.00
_cell.angle_gamma   90.00
#
_symmetry.space_group_name_H-M   'P 1'
#
loop_
_entity.id
_entity.type
_entity.pdbx_description
1 polymer ?
#
loop_
_entity_poly.entity_id
_entity_poly.type
_entity_poly.pdbx_seq_one_letter_code
_entity_poly.pdbx_strand_id
1 'polypeptide(L)'
;MALFYDRTETADAITLVYKHQPILNIGFLACFVLLIADLDIGGVASFVLILFTLFFLLARWFGTFTPNTEARKAMKDGSVQVSGSKLSFKNPFTIKIKK
;
A
#
# COMPACT_ATOMS: atom_id res chain seq x y z
N MET A 1 -5.58 4.34 -13.44
CA MET A 1 -4.61 3.53 -12.68
C MET A 1 -4.32 4.25 -11.39
N ALA A 2 -4.76 3.73 -10.25
CA ALA A 2 -4.41 4.32 -8.96
C ALA A 2 -3.06 3.76 -8.52
N LEU A 3 -2.18 4.64 -8.02
CA LEU A 3 -0.80 4.29 -7.61
C LEU A 3 -0.74 3.14 -6.59
N PHE A 4 -1.81 2.94 -5.81
CA PHE A 4 -1.82 2.03 -4.67
C PHE A 4 -2.65 0.76 -4.89
N TYR A 5 -3.72 0.84 -5.69
CA TYR A 5 -4.62 -0.28 -5.93
C TYR A 5 -5.42 -0.05 -7.21
N ASP A 6 -5.78 -1.13 -7.89
CA ASP A 6 -6.80 -1.11 -8.93
C ASP A 6 -8.14 -1.54 -8.33
N ARG A 7 -9.21 -0.80 -8.63
CA ARG A 7 -10.57 -1.12 -8.24
C ARG A 7 -11.38 -1.49 -9.47
N THR A 8 -12.03 -2.64 -9.44
CA THR A 8 -13.04 -3.03 -10.43
C THR A 8 -14.34 -3.32 -9.70
N GLU A 9 -15.42 -2.72 -10.18
CA GLU A 9 -16.75 -2.89 -9.62
C GLU A 9 -17.64 -3.60 -10.63
N THR A 10 -18.28 -4.66 -10.19
CA THR A 10 -19.26 -5.44 -10.95
C THR A 10 -20.59 -5.46 -10.20
N ALA A 11 -21.64 -5.98 -10.85
CA ALA A 11 -22.95 -6.16 -10.23
C ALA A 11 -22.89 -7.03 -8.97
N ASP A 12 -22.02 -8.04 -8.97
CA ASP A 12 -21.97 -9.06 -7.91
C ASP A 12 -20.82 -8.84 -6.90
N ALA A 13 -19.77 -8.10 -7.28
CA ALA A 13 -18.59 -7.94 -6.45
C ALA A 13 -17.78 -6.65 -6.73
N ILE A 14 -17.07 -6.20 -5.70
CA ILE A 14 -16.02 -5.18 -5.78
C ILE A 14 -14.68 -5.89 -5.61
N THR A 15 -13.78 -5.76 -6.58
CA THR A 15 -12.43 -6.33 -6.51
C THR A 15 -11.39 -5.22 -6.37
N LEU A 16 -10.51 -5.35 -5.39
CA LEU A 16 -9.39 -4.47 -5.12
C LEU A 16 -8.09 -5.25 -5.33
N VAL A 17 -7.21 -4.81 -6.22
CA VAL A 17 -5.94 -5.46 -6.54
C VAL A 17 -4.78 -4.54 -6.21
N TYR A 18 -3.91 -4.95 -5.31
CA TYR A 18 -2.76 -4.16 -4.84
C TYR A 18 -1.47 -4.58 -5.57
N LYS A 19 -1.42 -4.33 -6.89
CA LYS A 19 -0.33 -4.81 -7.76
C LYS A 19 1.04 -4.20 -7.45
N HIS A 20 1.06 -2.93 -7.07
CA HIS A 20 2.29 -2.17 -6.86
C HIS A 20 2.80 -2.21 -5.42
N GLN A 21 2.08 -2.88 -4.51
CA GLN A 21 2.42 -2.98 -3.09
C GLN A 21 3.87 -3.45 -2.84
N PRO A 22 4.41 -4.47 -3.55
CA PRO A 22 5.76 -4.93 -3.28
C PRO A 22 6.83 -3.91 -3.66
N ILE A 23 6.71 -3.21 -4.80
CA ILE A 23 7.61 -2.10 -5.18
C ILE A 23 7.55 -0.98 -4.14
N LEU A 24 6.35 -0.59 -3.72
CA LEU A 24 6.18 0.46 -2.71
C LEU A 24 6.80 0.08 -1.37
N ASN A 25 6.72 -1.20 -0.97
CA ASN A 25 7.37 -1.70 0.24
C ASN A 25 8.91 -1.74 0.11
N ILE A 26 9.44 -2.15 -1.04
CA ILE A 26 10.89 -2.15 -1.30
C ILE A 26 11.44 -0.72 -1.31
N GLY A 27 10.77 0.22 -1.98
CA GLY A 27 11.16 1.63 -1.99
C GLY A 27 11.16 2.23 -0.59
N PHE A 28 10.14 1.92 0.21
CA PHE A 28 10.07 2.37 1.60
C PHE A 28 11.20 1.77 2.45
N LEU A 29 11.47 0.47 2.31
CA LEU A 29 12.56 -0.19 3.03
C LEU A 29 13.91 0.42 2.64
N ALA A 30 14.14 0.71 1.36
CA ALA A 30 15.36 1.36 0.89
C ALA A 30 15.51 2.76 1.50
N CYS A 31 14.47 3.60 1.49
CA CYS A 31 14.49 4.92 2.14
C CYS A 31 14.78 4.80 3.65
N PHE A 32 14.19 3.82 4.32
CA PHE A 32 14.39 3.60 5.75
C PHE A 32 15.80 3.13 6.08
N VAL A 33 16.38 2.24 5.26
CA VAL A 33 17.78 1.83 5.40
C VAL A 33 18.72 3.02 5.16
N LEU A 34 18.48 3.83 4.13
CA LEU A 34 19.28 5.03 3.87
C LEU A 34 19.22 6.04 5.03
N LEU A 35 18.06 6.14 5.69
CA LEU A 35 17.87 6.99 6.86
C LEU A 35 18.65 6.49 8.08
N ILE A 36 18.67 5.17 8.32
CA ILE A 36 19.24 4.57 9.54
C ILE A 36 20.72 4.23 9.40
N ALA A 37 21.19 3.96 8.17
CA ALA A 37 22.55 3.51 7.93
C ALA A 37 23.63 4.53 8.30
N ASP A 38 23.26 5.70 8.84
CA ASP A 38 24.15 6.81 9.19
C ASP A 38 25.20 7.04 8.09
N LEU A 39 24.75 6.85 6.84
CA LEU A 39 25.50 7.29 5.69
C LEU A 39 25.72 8.78 5.95
N ASP A 40 26.95 9.25 5.81
CA ASP A 40 27.36 10.64 6.03
C ASP A 40 26.79 11.55 4.92
N ILE A 41 25.47 11.44 4.71
CA ILE A 41 24.64 12.23 3.83
C ILE A 41 24.35 13.47 4.67
N GLY A 42 25.28 14.44 4.67
CA GLY A 42 25.27 15.59 5.58
C GLY A 42 23.89 16.22 5.87
N GLY A 43 23.74 16.87 7.02
CA GLY A 43 22.45 17.12 7.69
C GLY A 43 21.26 17.67 6.88
N VAL A 44 21.48 18.36 5.75
CA VAL A 44 20.40 18.80 4.85
C VAL A 44 19.72 17.62 4.15
N ALA A 45 20.50 16.61 3.72
CA ALA A 45 19.97 15.47 2.99
C ALA A 45 19.17 14.51 3.89
N SER A 46 19.59 14.32 5.15
CA SER A 46 18.81 13.60 6.15
C SER A 46 17.44 14.24 6.38
N PHE A 47 17.37 15.57 6.43
CA PHE A 47 16.10 16.29 6.60
C PHE A 47 15.17 16.08 5.40
N VAL A 48 15.71 16.13 4.18
CA VAL A 48 14.94 15.85 2.95
C VAL A 48 14.43 14.41 2.94
N LEU A 49 15.27 13.43 3.32
CA LEU A 49 14.87 12.02 3.41
C LEU A 49 13.76 11.79 4.44
N ILE A 50 13.85 12.45 5.61
CA ILE A 50 12.79 12.40 6.64
C ILE A 50 11.49 12.94 6.07
N LEU A 51 11.50 14.15 5.50
CA LEU A 51 10.30 14.78 4.95
C LEU A 51 9.69 13.93 3.82
N PHE A 52 10.52 13.38 2.94
CA PHE A 52 10.08 12.50 1.86
C PHE A 52 9.43 11.22 2.40
N THR A 53 10.06 10.59 3.39
CA THR A 53 9.53 9.36 4.03
C THR A 53 8.19 9.64 4.71
N LEU A 54 8.07 10.79 5.39
CA LEU A 54 6.86 11.19 6.10
C LEU A 54 5.73 11.55 5.13
N PHE A 55 6.04 12.27 4.06
CA PHE A 55 5.10 12.55 2.96
C PHE A 55 4.60 11.24 2.32
N PHE A 56 5.49 10.31 2.03
CA PHE A 56 5.12 9.03 1.42
C PHE A 56 4.23 8.18 2.35
N LEU A 57 4.51 8.18 3.66
CA LEU A 57 3.65 7.52 4.65
C LEU A 57 2.25 8.11 4.68
N LEU A 58 2.13 9.44 4.67
CA LEU A 58 0.84 10.13 4.63
C LEU A 58 0.11 9.82 3.32
N ALA A 59 0.78 9.92 2.18
CA ALA A 59 0.19 9.61 0.87
C ALA A 59 -0.31 8.16 0.81
N ARG A 60 0.46 7.21 1.34
CA ARG A 60 0.04 5.79 1.45
C ARG A 60 -1.13 5.62 2.40
N TRP A 61 -1.12 6.28 3.55
CA TRP A 61 -2.18 6.19 4.55
C TRP A 61 -3.50 6.68 3.96
N PHE A 62 -3.54 7.90 3.45
CA PHE A 62 -4.74 8.48 2.84
C PHE A 62 -5.16 7.72 1.58
N GLY A 63 -4.21 7.34 0.74
CA GLY A 63 -4.47 6.59 -0.49
C GLY A 63 -5.03 5.19 -0.27
N THR A 64 -4.81 4.58 0.90
CA THR A 64 -5.35 3.24 1.21
C THR A 64 -6.44 3.26 2.28
N PHE A 65 -6.77 4.43 2.84
CA PHE A 65 -7.75 4.55 3.92
C PHE A 65 -9.15 4.07 3.51
N THR A 66 -9.68 4.60 2.41
CA THR A 66 -11.00 4.22 1.88
C THR A 66 -11.12 2.73 1.58
N PRO A 67 -10.25 2.11 0.75
CA PRO A 67 -10.38 0.68 0.46
C PRO A 67 -10.14 -0.20 1.70
N ASN A 68 -9.28 0.21 2.63
CA ASN A 68 -9.08 -0.54 3.88
C ASN A 68 -10.31 -0.48 4.80
N THR A 69 -10.99 0.66 4.87
CA THR A 69 -12.22 0.78 5.67
C THR A 69 -13.37 -0.01 5.06
N GLU A 70 -13.55 0.02 3.74
CA GLU A 70 -14.52 -0.82 3.02
C GLU A 70 -14.23 -2.30 3.24
N ALA A 71 -12.99 -2.73 3.02
CA ALA A 71 -12.58 -4.12 3.25
C ALA A 71 -12.80 -4.54 4.71
N ARG A 72 -12.54 -3.65 5.68
CA ARG A 72 -12.74 -3.94 7.12
C ARG A 72 -14.21 -4.09 7.48
N LYS A 73 -15.11 -3.30 6.87
CA LYS A 73 -16.56 -3.48 7.05
C LYS A 73 -17.00 -4.82 6.47
N ALA A 74 -16.67 -5.08 5.20
CA ALA A 74 -17.03 -6.33 4.54
C ALA A 74 -16.44 -7.58 5.22
N MET A 75 -15.24 -7.48 5.82
CA MET A 75 -14.66 -8.57 6.61
C MET A 75 -15.47 -8.86 7.87
N LYS A 76 -16.06 -7.85 8.51
CA LYS A 76 -16.97 -8.05 9.65
C LYS A 76 -18.27 -8.73 9.23
N ASP A 77 -18.72 -8.43 8.01
CA ASP A 77 -19.96 -8.99 7.44
C ASP A 77 -19.74 -10.38 6.80
N GLY A 78 -18.50 -10.87 6.75
CA GLY A 78 -18.16 -12.19 6.21
C GLY A 78 -18.21 -12.28 4.67
N SER A 79 -18.39 -11.17 3.96
CA SER A 79 -18.54 -11.12 2.50
C SER A 79 -17.23 -10.99 1.72
N VAL A 80 -16.08 -11.19 2.39
CA VAL A 80 -14.74 -10.93 1.82
C VAL A 80 -13.99 -12.22 1.50
N GLN A 81 -13.45 -12.27 0.29
CA GLN A 81 -12.40 -13.21 -0.10
C GLN A 81 -11.08 -12.47 -0.25
N VAL A 82 -10.06 -12.96 0.45
CA VAL A 82 -8.69 -12.44 0.36
C VAL A 82 -7.81 -13.48 -0.32
N SER A 83 -7.02 -13.07 -1.29
CA SER A 83 -6.08 -13.95 -1.99
C SER A 83 -4.76 -13.24 -2.31
N GLY A 84 -3.70 -14.02 -2.50
CA GLY A 84 -2.39 -13.51 -2.91
C GLY A 84 -1.52 -12.97 -1.78
N SER A 85 -0.49 -12.21 -2.13
CA SER A 85 0.52 -11.72 -1.19
C SER A 85 0.87 -10.25 -1.43
N LYS A 86 1.10 -9.52 -0.34
CA LYS A 86 1.53 -8.11 -0.35
C LYS A 86 2.99 -7.93 -0.81
N LEU A 87 3.74 -9.02 -0.93
CA LEU A 87 5.16 -9.03 -1.30
C LEU A 87 5.42 -9.73 -2.64
N SER A 88 4.39 -10.34 -3.25
CA SER A 88 4.55 -11.06 -4.51
C SER A 88 4.11 -10.21 -5.69
N PHE A 89 4.98 -10.06 -6.68
CA PHE A 89 4.66 -9.46 -7.98
C PHE A 89 3.78 -10.36 -8.85
N LYS A 90 3.94 -11.69 -8.70
CA LYS A 90 3.24 -12.69 -9.52
C LYS A 90 1.84 -12.99 -9.01
N ASN A 91 1.61 -12.84 -7.70
CA ASN A 91 0.32 -13.08 -7.06
C ASN A 91 -0.03 -11.89 -6.15
N PRO A 92 -0.49 -10.77 -6.72
CA PRO A 92 -0.72 -9.54 -5.98
C PRO A 92 -1.86 -9.74 -4.97
N PHE A 93 -1.72 -9.07 -3.83
CA PHE A 93 -2.75 -9.05 -2.80
C PHE A 93 -4.07 -8.54 -3.38
N THR A 94 -5.10 -9.37 -3.32
CA THR A 94 -6.40 -9.12 -3.94
C THR A 94 -7.48 -9.32 -2.90
N ILE A 95 -8.40 -8.36 -2.81
CA ILE A 95 -9.59 -8.42 -1.95
C ILE A 95 -10.80 -8.42 -2.88
N LYS A 96 -11.67 -9.41 -2.74
CA LYS A 96 -12.99 -9.45 -3.38
C LYS A 96 -14.06 -9.30 -2.31
N ILE A 97 -14.86 -8.26 -2.42
CA ILE A 97 -16.02 -8.00 -1.57
C ILE A 97 -17.25 -8.43 -2.38
N LYS A 98 -17.99 -9.42 -1.90
CA LYS A 98 -19.30 -9.77 -2.47
C LYS A 98 -20.32 -8.73 -2.01
N LYS A 99 -21.15 -8.26 -2.95
CA LYS A 99 -22.26 -7.36 -2.66
C LYS A 99 -23.45 -8.10 -2.06
#